data_AF-A0A5F9CT00-F1
#
_entry.id   AF-A0A5F9CT00-F1
#
_cell.length_a   1.000
_cell.length_b   1.000
_cell.length_c   1.000
_cell.angle_alpha   90.00
_cell.angle_beta   90.00
_cell.angle_gamma   90.00
#
_symmetry.space_group_name_H-M   'P 1'
#
loop_
_entity.id
_entity.type
_entity.pdbx_description
1 polymer ?
#
loop_
_entity_poly.entity_id
_entity_poly.type
_entity_poly.pdbx_seq_one_letter_code
_entity_poly.pdbx_strand_id
1 'polypeptide(L)'
;MCPLGKMRLTVPCRALTCAHLQSFDAALYLQMNEKKPTWTCPVCDKKAPYESLIIDGLFMEILNSCSDCDEIQFMEDGSWCPMKPKKEASEVCPPPGYGLDGE
;
A
#
# COMPACT_ATOMS: atom_id res chain seq x y z
N MET A 1 0.01 -0.48 -2.81
CA MET A 1 -1.33 -0.27 -2.17
C MET A 1 -1.37 1.02 -1.33
N CYS A 2 -2.56 1.60 -1.08
CA CYS A 2 -2.75 2.78 -0.23
C CYS A 2 -2.75 2.39 1.26
N PRO A 3 -1.92 3.03 2.12
CA PRO A 3 -1.83 2.70 3.55
C PRO A 3 -3.10 3.06 4.34
N LEU A 4 -3.89 4.02 3.86
CA LEU A 4 -5.12 4.47 4.51
C LEU A 4 -6.32 3.56 4.22
N GLY A 5 -6.47 3.14 2.97
CA GLY A 5 -7.67 2.49 2.48
C GLY A 5 -7.54 1.00 2.24
N LYS A 6 -6.32 0.44 2.32
CA LYS A 6 -6.01 -0.93 1.90
C LYS A 6 -6.53 -1.26 0.49
N MET A 7 -6.58 -0.24 -0.36
CA MET A 7 -7.05 -0.30 -1.74
C MET A 7 -5.94 0.16 -2.68
N ARG A 8 -6.08 -0.16 -3.96
CA ARG A 8 -5.16 0.34 -4.99
C ARG A 8 -5.18 1.87 -5.01
N LEU A 9 -4.00 2.49 -5.13
CA LEU A 9 -3.89 3.93 -5.27
C LEU A 9 -4.56 4.35 -6.59
N THR A 10 -5.39 5.39 -6.55
CA THR A 10 -5.94 6.02 -7.76
C THR A 10 -5.17 7.30 -8.05
N VAL A 11 -4.94 8.11 -7.02
CA VAL A 11 -4.15 9.35 -7.11
C VAL A 11 -3.01 9.27 -6.09
N PRO A 12 -1.83 8.74 -6.47
CA PRO A 12 -0.70 8.62 -5.57
C PRO A 12 -0.21 10.02 -5.19
N CYS A 13 -0.21 10.30 -3.89
CA CYS A 13 0.09 11.59 -3.33
C CYS A 13 1.05 11.46 -2.14
N ARG A 14 1.86 12.49 -1.93
CA ARG A 14 2.80 12.61 -0.81
C ARG A 14 3.04 14.10 -0.54
N ALA A 15 3.49 14.45 0.66
CA ALA A 15 3.95 15.82 0.92
C ALA A 15 5.41 16.00 0.49
N LEU A 16 5.76 17.20 0.00
CA LEU A 16 7.14 17.57 -0.37
C LEU A 16 8.16 17.36 0.75
N THR A 17 7.71 17.43 2.00
CA THR A 17 8.54 17.28 3.21
C THR A 17 8.76 15.82 3.63
N CYS A 18 8.13 14.86 2.95
CA CYS A 18 8.26 13.44 3.26
C CYS A 18 9.52 12.83 2.64
N ALA A 19 10.32 12.13 3.45
CA ALA A 19 11.53 11.43 3.01
C ALA A 19 11.30 9.97 2.58
N HIS A 20 10.09 9.44 2.74
CA HIS A 20 9.72 8.08 2.32
C HIS A 20 9.25 8.06 0.86
N LEU A 21 9.38 6.93 0.18
CA LEU A 21 8.84 6.75 -1.19
C LEU A 21 7.35 6.41 -1.21
N GLN A 22 6.84 5.71 -0.20
CA GLN A 22 5.45 5.25 -0.16
C GLN A 22 4.45 6.41 -0.29
N SER A 23 3.64 6.42 -1.35
CA SER A 23 2.53 7.36 -1.51
C SER A 23 1.27 6.89 -0.78
N PHE A 24 0.33 7.81 -0.58
CA PHE A 24 -1.03 7.54 -0.11
C PHE A 24 -2.05 8.11 -1.12
N ASP A 25 -3.30 7.68 -1.04
CA ASP A 25 -4.32 8.13 -2.00
C ASP A 25 -4.81 9.53 -1.64
N ALA A 26 -4.74 10.46 -2.60
CA ALA A 26 -5.11 11.86 -2.39
C ALA A 26 -6.58 12.03 -2.00
N ALA A 27 -7.49 11.35 -2.72
CA ALA A 27 -8.93 11.51 -2.48
C ALA A 27 -9.30 11.05 -1.07
N LEU A 28 -8.78 9.88 -0.66
CA LEU A 28 -9.01 9.37 0.69
C LEU A 28 -8.37 10.27 1.77
N TYR A 29 -7.17 10.80 1.51
CA TYR A 29 -6.50 11.72 2.42
C TYR A 29 -7.30 13.02 2.64
N LEU A 30 -7.86 13.59 1.58
CA LEU A 30 -8.70 14.79 1.66
C LEU A 30 -10.00 14.51 2.41
N GLN A 31 -10.67 13.39 2.14
CA GLN A 31 -11.88 12.97 2.87
C GLN A 31 -11.63 12.81 4.38
N MET A 32 -10.46 12.29 4.77
CA MET A 32 -10.10 12.18 6.19
C MET A 32 -9.91 13.56 6.83
N ASN A 33 -9.22 14.48 6.13
CA ASN A 33 -8.96 15.82 6.64
C ASN A 33 -10.21 16.72 6.64
N GLU A 34 -11.17 16.46 5.75
CA GLU A 34 -12.50 17.07 5.80
C GLU A 34 -13.24 16.71 7.10
N LYS A 35 -13.18 15.44 7.51
CA LYS A 35 -13.80 14.96 8.77
C LYS A 35 -13.04 15.43 10.01
N LYS A 36 -11.70 15.33 9.99
CA LYS A 36 -10.82 15.74 11.09
C LYS A 36 -9.51 16.30 10.51
N PRO A 37 -9.32 17.62 10.49
CA PRO A 37 -8.20 18.27 9.80
C PRO A 37 -6.88 18.18 10.59
N THR A 38 -6.31 16.97 10.67
CA THR A 38 -5.02 16.76 11.36
C THR A 38 -3.82 17.19 10.51
N TRP A 39 -3.95 17.08 9.19
CA TRP A 39 -2.91 17.34 8.19
C TRP A 39 -1.61 16.61 8.51
N THR A 40 -1.73 15.33 8.85
CA THR A 40 -0.65 14.44 9.25
C THR A 40 -0.47 13.34 8.20
N CYS A 41 0.76 13.11 7.75
CA CYS A 41 1.10 12.07 6.78
C CYS A 41 0.79 10.68 7.37
N PRO A 42 0.02 9.83 6.68
CA PRO A 42 -0.36 8.50 7.18
C PRO A 42 0.77 7.46 7.11
N VAL A 43 1.93 7.82 6.59
CA VAL A 43 3.09 6.92 6.44
C VAL A 43 4.16 7.20 7.49
N CYS A 44 4.41 8.47 7.80
CA CYS A 44 5.51 8.87 8.68
C CYS A 44 5.11 9.82 9.81
N ASP A 45 3.82 10.10 9.99
CA ASP A 45 3.24 10.94 11.04
C ASP A 45 3.75 12.39 11.10
N LYS A 46 4.50 12.84 10.09
CA LYS A 46 4.94 14.23 9.93
C LYS A 46 3.82 15.11 9.37
N LYS A 47 3.97 16.44 9.49
CA LYS A 47 3.03 17.40 8.90
C LYS A 47 3.02 17.32 7.37
N ALA A 48 1.81 17.23 6.82
CA ALA A 48 1.51 17.16 5.40
C ALA A 48 0.33 18.09 5.05
N PRO A 49 0.49 19.42 5.19
CA PRO A 49 -0.56 20.39 4.85
C PRO A 49 -0.93 20.31 3.36
N TYR A 50 -2.16 20.68 3.01
CA TYR A 50 -2.68 20.68 1.64
C TYR A 50 -1.70 21.28 0.62
N GLU A 51 -1.16 22.46 0.91
CA GLU A 51 -0.25 23.20 0.01
C GLU A 51 1.11 22.50 -0.22
N SER A 52 1.44 21.49 0.60
CA SER A 52 2.66 20.70 0.42
C SER A 52 2.43 19.41 -0.35
N LEU A 53 1.16 19.05 -0.63
CA LEU A 53 0.82 17.82 -1.31
C LEU A 53 1.21 17.89 -2.78
N ILE A 54 1.83 16.82 -3.26
CA ILE A 54 2.20 16.62 -4.65
C ILE A 54 1.66 15.28 -5.13
N ILE A 55 1.34 15.21 -6.42
CA ILE A 55 1.06 13.95 -7.11
C ILE A 55 2.40 13.29 -7.45
N ASP A 56 2.57 12.03 -7.07
CA ASP A 56 3.79 11.27 -7.31
C ASP A 56 3.79 10.74 -8.75
N GLY A 57 4.54 11.40 -9.63
CA GLY A 57 4.59 11.07 -11.06
C GLY A 57 5.13 9.67 -11.33
N LEU A 58 6.12 9.21 -10.55
CA LEU A 58 6.66 7.87 -10.67
C LEU A 58 5.59 6.82 -10.35
N PHE A 59 4.87 6.99 -9.24
CA PHE A 59 3.80 6.04 -8.90
C PHE A 59 2.63 6.10 -9.88
N MET A 60 2.34 7.25 -10.48
CA MET A 60 1.36 7.34 -11.58
C MET A 60 1.77 6.45 -12.77
N GLU A 61 3.03 6.53 -13.20
CA GLU A 61 3.55 5.71 -14.30
C GLU A 61 3.51 4.21 -13.97
N ILE A 62 3.90 3.84 -12.74
CA ILE A 62 3.88 2.45 -12.28
C ILE A 62 2.45 1.91 -12.23
N LEU A 63 1.51 2.69 -11.69
CA LEU A 63 0.11 2.28 -11.58
C LEU A 63 -0.54 2.08 -12.95
N ASN A 64 -0.10 2.82 -13.96
CA ASN A 64 -0.52 2.65 -15.36
C ASN A 64 0.14 1.44 -16.04
N SER A 65 1.32 1.02 -15.58
CA SER A 65 2.12 -0.04 -16.20
C SER A 65 1.89 -1.44 -15.59
N CYS A 66 1.50 -1.55 -14.32
CA CYS A 66 1.25 -2.83 -13.63
C CYS A 66 -0.08 -2.79 -12.88
N SER A 67 -1.10 -3.51 -13.35
CA SER A 67 -2.43 -3.56 -12.72
C SER A 67 -2.60 -4.72 -11.72
N ASP A 68 -1.77 -5.76 -11.82
CA ASP A 68 -1.88 -7.05 -11.14
C ASP A 68 -0.81 -7.27 -10.05
N CYS A 69 -0.33 -6.19 -9.45
CA CYS A 69 0.65 -6.23 -8.37
C CYS A 69 0.32 -5.26 -7.23
N ASP A 70 0.53 -5.71 -6.00
CA ASP A 70 0.34 -4.90 -4.78
C ASP A 70 1.63 -4.21 -4.32
N GLU A 71 2.77 -4.84 -4.64
CA GLU A 71 4.13 -4.46 -4.24
C GLU A 71 5.06 -4.44 -5.46
N ILE A 72 6.04 -3.54 -5.40
CA ILE A 72 7.12 -3.40 -6.38
C ILE A 72 8.46 -3.41 -5.64
N GLN A 73 9.51 -3.80 -6.35
CA GLN A 73 10.87 -3.69 -5.87
C GLN A 73 11.64 -2.67 -6.71
N PHE A 74 12.32 -1.73 -6.06
CA PHE A 74 13.30 -0.87 -6.70
C PHE A 74 14.68 -1.52 -6.67
N MET A 75 15.39 -1.43 -7.79
CA MET A 75 16.75 -1.93 -7.97
C MET A 75 17.76 -0.79 -7.74
N GLU A 76 19.05 -1.13 -7.57
CA GLU A 76 20.11 -0.13 -7.33
C GLU A 76 20.31 0.84 -8.51
N ASP A 77 19.99 0.41 -9.73
CA ASP A 77 20.04 1.25 -10.93
C ASP A 77 18.81 2.16 -11.09
N GLY A 78 17.87 2.12 -10.15
CA GLY A 78 16.64 2.90 -10.16
C GLY A 78 15.50 2.28 -10.97
N SER A 79 15.73 1.16 -11.65
CA SER A 79 14.65 0.39 -12.29
C SER A 79 13.75 -0.26 -11.24
N TRP A 80 12.56 -0.71 -11.65
CA TRP A 80 11.62 -1.38 -10.77
C TRP A 80 10.99 -2.60 -11.43
N CYS A 81 10.54 -3.56 -10.62
CA CYS A 81 9.78 -4.72 -11.07
C CYS A 81 8.61 -5.06 -10.12
N PRO A 82 7.51 -5.64 -10.62
CA PRO A 82 6.46 -6.19 -9.78
C PRO A 82 6.99 -7.32 -8.89
N MET A 83 6.65 -7.30 -7.60
CA MET A 83 6.91 -8.44 -6.73
C MET A 83 5.90 -9.55 -7.00
N LYS A 84 6.38 -10.80 -7.09
CA LYS A 84 5.48 -11.96 -7.20
C LYS A 84 4.69 -12.12 -5.90
N PRO A 85 3.38 -12.43 -5.96
CA PRO A 85 2.62 -12.74 -4.76
C PRO A 85 3.31 -13.89 -4.02
N LYS A 86 3.62 -13.69 -2.72
CA LYS A 86 4.07 -14.78 -1.86
C LYS A 86 2.96 -15.83 -1.88
N LYS A 87 3.25 -17.03 -2.40
CA LYS A 87 2.42 -18.19 -2.11
C LYS A 87 2.45 -18.37 -0.60
N GLU A 88 1.38 -18.00 0.09
CA GLU A 88 1.19 -18.42 1.47
C GLU A 88 1.24 -19.95 1.47
N ALA A 89 2.22 -20.52 2.16
CA ALA A 89 2.18 -21.94 2.47
C ALA A 89 0.99 -22.11 3.41
N SER A 90 -0.11 -22.64 2.89
CA SER A 90 -1.23 -23.06 3.71
C SER A 90 -0.74 -24.15 4.65
N GLU A 91 -0.48 -23.83 5.91
CA GLU A 91 -0.41 -24.83 6.96
C GLU A 91 -1.82 -25.43 7.12
N VAL A 92 -2.06 -26.49 6.37
CA VAL A 92 -3.22 -27.35 6.59
C VAL A 92 -2.91 -28.15 7.85
N CYS A 93 -3.45 -27.75 8.99
CA CYS A 93 -3.57 -28.65 10.14
C CYS A 93 -4.41 -29.87 9.70
N PRO A 94 -3.88 -31.11 9.75
CA PRO A 94 -4.72 -32.27 9.47
C PRO A 94 -5.78 -32.40 10.58
N PRO A 95 -7.03 -32.79 10.23
CA PRO A 95 -8.08 -32.99 11.22
C PRO A 95 -7.74 -34.17 12.14
N PRO A 96 -8.13 -34.14 13.42
CA PRO A 96 -7.95 -35.27 14.32
C PRO A 96 -8.75 -36.47 13.81
N GLY A 97 -8.05 -37.59 13.60
CA GLY A 97 -8.63 -38.84 13.16
C GLY A 97 -9.71 -39.33 14.14
N TYR A 98 -10.90 -39.62 13.60
CA TYR A 98 -11.88 -40.44 14.28
C TYR A 98 -11.34 -41.86 14.34
N GLY A 99 -10.98 -42.32 15.55
CA GLY A 99 -10.72 -43.72 15.82
C GLY A 99 -12.02 -44.50 15.72
N LEU A 100 -12.02 -45.49 14.83
CA LEU A 100 -13.09 -46.46 14.67
C LEU A 100 -13.14 -47.39 15.88
N ASP A 101 -14.35 -47.61 16.34
CA ASP A 101 -14.76 -48.58 17.34
C ASP A 101 -14.47 -49.99 16.80
N GLY A 102 -13.78 -50.81 17.60
CA GLY A 102 -13.56 -52.22 17.31
C GLY A 102 -14.32 -53.09 18.29
N GLU A 103 -15.46 -53.63 17.88
CA GLU A 103 -15.91 -55.01 18.13
C GLU A 103 -16.92 -55.44 17.06
#